data_AF-A0A957CGJ8-F1
#
_entry.id   AF-A0A957CGJ8-F1
#
_cell.length_a   1.000
_cell.length_b   1.000
_cell.length_c   1.000
_cell.angle_alpha   90.00
_cell.angle_beta   90.00
_cell.angle_gamma   90.00
#
_symmetry.space_group_name_H-M   'P 1'
#
loop_
_entity.id
_entity.type
_entity.pdbx_description
1 polymer ?
#
loop_
_entity_poly.entity_id
_entity_poly.type
_entity_poly.pdbx_seq_one_letter_code
_entity_poly.pdbx_strand_id
1 'polypeptide(L)' 'YAVRLYEWMHEKLPTVVDCRPIFVSKAIRDAGFSVTAELKLPMWGLPVAIVCAEKTRGDAISPDI' A
#
# COMPACT_ATOMS: atom_id res chain seq x y z
N TYR A 1 -3.50 11.40 18.43
CA TYR A 1 -3.85 12.82 18.24
C TYR A 1 -3.75 13.26 16.80
N ALA A 2 -2.62 13.05 16.10
CA ALA A 2 -2.45 13.41 14.68
C ALA A 2 -3.46 12.76 13.72
N VAL A 3 -3.77 11.46 13.91
CA VAL A 3 -4.73 10.72 13.06
C VAL A 3 -6.14 11.32 13.08
N ARG A 4 -6.65 11.71 14.26
CA ARG A 4 -7.99 12.32 14.38
C ARG A 4 -8.09 13.71 13.74
N LEU A 5 -7.02 14.50 13.82
CA LEU A 5 -6.97 15.81 13.18
C LEU A 5 -6.96 15.67 11.65
N TYR A 6 -6.28 14.64 11.15
CA TYR A 6 -6.23 14.30 9.74
C TYR A 6 -7.57 13.80 9.20
N GLU A 7 -8.24 12.89 9.92
CA GLU A 7 -9.60 12.42 9.58
C GLU A 7 -10.58 13.59 9.52
N TRP A 8 -10.52 14.52 10.48
CA TRP A 8 -11.36 15.72 10.48
C TRP A 8 -11.07 16.67 9.30
N MET A 9 -9.79 16.85 8.96
CA MET A 9 -9.39 17.63 7.77
C MET A 9 -9.85 16.96 6.46
N HIS A 10 -9.85 15.63 6.41
CA HIS A 10 -10.33 14.85 5.28
C HIS A 10 -11.85 15.01 5.08
N GLU A 11 -12.64 15.02 6.16
CA GLU A 11 -14.08 15.30 6.11
C GLU A 11 -14.39 16.74 5.66
N LYS A 12 -13.56 17.72 6.04
CA LYS A 12 -13.78 19.14 5.73
C LYS A 12 -13.21 19.60 4.39
N LEU A 13 -12.17 18.95 3.89
CA LEU A 13 -11.47 19.31 2.64
C LEU A 13 -11.17 18.06 1.78
N PRO A 14 -12.21 17.31 1.35
CA PRO A 14 -12.06 16.03 0.65
C PRO A 14 -11.31 16.15 -0.69
N THR A 15 -11.30 17.33 -1.30
CA THR A 15 -10.63 17.59 -2.60
C THR A 15 -9.13 17.86 -2.46
N VAL A 16 -8.65 18.19 -1.26
CA VAL A 16 -7.23 18.53 -0.99
C VAL A 16 -6.51 17.37 -0.29
N VAL A 17 -7.26 16.53 0.41
CA VAL A 17 -6.75 15.47 1.27
C VAL A 17 -7.54 14.19 0.99
N ASP A 18 -7.14 13.42 -0.03
CA ASP A 18 -7.76 12.13 -0.40
C ASP A 18 -6.83 10.95 -0.03
N CYS A 19 -6.30 10.89 1.19
CA CYS A 19 -5.72 9.63 1.68
C CYS A 19 -6.81 8.71 2.19
N ARG A 20 -7.59 8.13 1.27
CA ARG A 20 -8.36 6.94 1.61
C ARG A 20 -7.35 5.87 2.03
N PRO A 21 -7.64 5.05 3.06
CA PRO A 21 -6.73 3.96 3.44
C PRO A 21 -6.60 2.96 2.28
N ILE A 22 -5.45 3.00 1.59
CA ILE A 22 -5.11 2.07 0.52
C ILE A 22 -4.49 0.83 1.19
N PHE A 23 -5.16 -0.32 1.06
CA PHE A 23 -4.63 -1.61 1.52
C PHE A 23 -3.60 -2.14 0.50
N VAL A 24 -2.45 -1.47 0.41
CA VAL A 24 -1.40 -1.73 -0.60
C VAL A 24 -0.99 -3.21 -0.65
N SER A 25 -0.79 -3.86 0.49
CA SER A 25 -0.41 -5.29 0.52
C SER A 25 -1.47 -6.21 -0.08
N LYS A 26 -2.75 -5.87 0.09
CA LYS A 26 -3.87 -6.61 -0.53
C LYS A 26 -3.91 -6.35 -2.04
N ALA A 27 -3.82 -5.08 -2.45
CA ALA A 27 -3.82 -4.71 -3.86
C ALA A 27 -2.68 -5.39 -4.65
N ILE A 28 -1.49 -5.47 -4.05
CA ILE A 28 -0.31 -6.12 -4.64
C ILE A 28 -0.49 -7.65 -4.71
N ARG A 29 -1.05 -8.28 -3.68
CA ARG A 29 -1.39 -9.71 -3.71
C ARG A 29 -2.46 -10.03 -4.75
N ASP A 30 -3.52 -9.23 -4.83
CA ASP A 30 -4.60 -9.39 -5.80
C ASP A 30 -4.08 -9.20 -7.25
N ALA A 31 -3.01 -8.43 -7.43
CA ALA A 31 -2.29 -8.28 -8.70
C ALA A 31 -1.32 -9.44 -9.03
N GLY A 32 -1.25 -10.49 -8.20
CA GLY A 32 -0.43 -11.68 -8.44
C GLY A 32 1.04 -11.58 -8.01
N PHE A 33 1.41 -10.52 -7.30
CA PHE A 33 2.76 -10.37 -6.75
C PHE A 33 2.87 -11.01 -5.36
N SER A 34 4.05 -11.53 -5.03
CA SER A 34 4.35 -12.05 -3.70
C SER A 34 4.93 -10.93 -2.84
N VAL A 35 4.21 -10.53 -1.79
CA VAL A 35 4.69 -9.52 -0.83
C VAL A 35 5.77 -10.13 0.04
N THR A 36 6.98 -9.60 -0.04
CA THR A 36 8.14 -10.09 0.72
C THR A 36 8.38 -9.32 2.01
N ALA A 37 8.03 -8.04 2.04
CA ALA A 37 8.17 -7.22 3.23
C ALA A 37 7.08 -6.14 3.29
N GLU A 38 6.61 -5.83 4.49
CA GLU A 38 5.71 -4.71 4.76
C GLU A 38 6.27 -3.92 5.94
N LEU A 39 6.36 -2.61 5.78
CA LEU A 39 6.87 -1.70 6.79
C LEU A 39 5.87 -0.58 7.01
N LYS A 40 5.43 -0.39 8.26
CA LYS A 40 4.53 0.70 8.65
C LYS A 40 5.32 1.73 9.42
N LEU A 41 5.31 2.97 8.92
CA LEU A 41 6.05 4.07 9.50
C LEU A 41 5.15 5.29 9.65
N PRO A 42 5.33 6.08 10.71
CA PRO A 42 4.72 7.40 10.79
C PRO A 42 5.48 8.37 9.89
N MET A 43 4.78 9.02 8.97
CA MET A 43 5.30 10.17 8.23
C MET A 43 4.43 11.39 8.56
N TRP A 44 5.02 12.45 9.13
CA TRP A 44 4.27 13.62 9.60
C TRP A 44 3.12 13.29 10.58
N GLY A 45 3.26 12.22 11.37
CA GLY A 45 2.23 11.76 12.31
C GLY A 45 1.10 10.95 11.67
N LEU A 46 1.19 10.66 10.37
CA LEU A 46 0.24 9.84 9.63
C LEU A 46 0.79 8.43 9.41
N PRO A 47 -0.05 7.39 9.53
CA PRO A 47 0.36 6.02 9.26
C PRO A 47 0.57 5.83 7.75
N VAL A 48 1.80 5.52 7.36
CA VAL A 48 2.18 5.16 5.98
C VAL A 48 2.60 3.70 5.96
N ALA A 49 2.21 2.97 4.91
CA ALA A 49 2.65 1.60 4.67
C ALA A 49 3.51 1.54 3.40
N ILE A 50 4.67 0.90 3.52
CA ILE A 50 5.59 0.59 2.42
C ILE A 50 5.57 -0.92 2.24
N VAL A 51 5.40 -1.38 1.00
CA VAL A 51 5.33 -2.81 0.68
C VAL A 51 6.38 -3.11 -0.37
N CYS A 52 7.23 -4.10 -0.09
CA CYS A 52 8.14 -4.69 -1.05
C CYS A 52 7.51 -5.98 -1.56
N ALA A 53 7.48 -6.15 -2.88
CA ALA A 53 6.92 -7.33 -3.50
C ALA A 53 7.75 -7.75 -4.70
N GLU A 54 7.80 -9.06 -4.89
CA GLU A 54 8.49 -9.68 -6.01
C GLU A 54 7.45 -10.15 -7.02
N LYS A 55 7.80 -10.04 -8.31
CA LYS A 55 7.03 -10.69 -9.36
C LYS A 55 7.11 -12.18 -9.09
N THR A 56 5.97 -12.81 -8.77
CA THR A 56 5.87 -14.27 -8.79
C THR A 56 6.30 -14.68 -10.19
N ARG A 57 7.46 -15.33 -10.30
CA ARG A 57 8.09 -15.66 -11.58
C ARG A 57 7.20 -16.65 -12.32
N GLY A 58 6.24 -16.13 -13.08
CA GLY A 58 5.40 -16.89 -13.99
C GLY A 58 6.07 -17.18 -15.35
N ASP A 59 7.34 -16.78 -15.54
CA ASP A 59 7.97 -16.79 -16.86
C ASP A 59 9.44 -17.26 -16.86
N ALA A 60 9.82 -18.14 -15.93
CA ALA A 60 11.05 -18.90 -16.12
C ALA A 60 10.75 -20.39 -16.09
N ILE A 61 10.92 -20.99 -17.27
CA ILE A 61 11.07 -22.41 -17.58
C ILE A 61 9.78 -23.09 -18.07
N SER A 62 9.48 -22.92 -19.37
CA SER A 62 9.16 -24.09 -20.22
C SER A 62 10.45 -24.45 -20.96
N PRO A 63 11.14 -25.54 -20.59
CA PRO A 63 12.30 -26.06 -21.28
C PRO A 63 11.90 -27.23 -22.20
N ASP A 64 10.83 -27.10 -22.98
CA ASP A 64 10.45 -28.16 -23.92
C ASP A 64 9.42 -27.65 -24.95
N ILE A 65 9.90 -27.25 -26.14
CA ILE A 65 9.64 -27.84 -27.48
C ILE A 65 10.72 -27.31 -28.44
#